data_AF-A0A831RC41-F1
#
_entry.id   AF-A0A831RC41-F1
#
_cell.length_a   1.000
_cell.length_b   1.000
_cell.length_c   1.000
_cell.angle_alpha   90.00
_cell.angle_beta   90.00
_cell.angle_gamma   90.00
#
_symmetry.space_group_name_H-M   'P 1'
#
loop_
_entity.id
_entity.type
_entity.pdbx_description
1 polymer ?
#
loop_
_entity_poly.entity_id
_entity_poly.type
_entity_poly.pdbx_seq_one_letter_code
_entity_poly.pdbx_strand_id
1 'polypeptide(L)'
;MLAGIELVVKGDALEEKAASFLTALVDQGLAVILDEKTVGVPAVVWQGIDAVRLSGFTNMLDRPAVIRIAGELGFPEAARWIETHTKEYAEGVLMLAVHGSPPSGASAMRPNRLSCRFVRGFIVEAQGGKP
;
A
#
# COMPACT_ATOMS: atom_id res chain seq x y z
N MET A 1 -17.02 -40.00 -3.09
CA MET A 1 -15.60 -39.89 -3.44
C MET A 1 -15.35 -38.43 -3.76
N LEU A 2 -14.48 -37.74 -3.02
CA LEU A 2 -14.03 -36.41 -3.44
C LEU A 2 -13.17 -36.66 -4.69
N ALA A 3 -13.63 -36.18 -5.85
CA ALA A 3 -12.83 -36.24 -7.07
C ALA A 3 -11.52 -35.51 -6.78
N GLY A 4 -10.39 -36.21 -6.89
CA GLY A 4 -9.08 -35.59 -6.80
C GLY A 4 -8.98 -34.55 -7.90
N ILE A 5 -8.67 -33.30 -7.53
CA ILE A 5 -8.47 -32.24 -8.50
C ILE A 5 -7.12 -32.51 -9.18
N GLU A 6 -7.15 -32.81 -10.47
CA GLU A 6 -5.94 -33.05 -11.25
C GLU A 6 -5.43 -31.71 -11.80
N LEU A 7 -4.36 -31.18 -11.21
CA LEU A 7 -3.71 -29.95 -11.67
C LEU A 7 -2.62 -30.29 -12.68
N VAL A 8 -2.86 -29.95 -13.95
CA VAL A 8 -1.87 -30.14 -15.02
C VAL A 8 -0.93 -28.94 -15.05
N VAL A 9 0.32 -29.15 -14.68
CA VAL A 9 1.39 -28.13 -14.74
C VAL A 9 2.24 -28.35 -15.99
N LYS A 10 2.38 -27.32 -16.83
CA LYS A 10 3.16 -27.33 -18.07
C LYS A 10 4.46 -26.52 -17.93
N GLY A 11 5.40 -26.75 -18.84
CA GLY A 11 6.68 -26.01 -18.93
C GLY A 11 7.87 -26.84 -18.46
N ASP A 12 9.05 -26.51 -18.97
CA ASP A 12 10.31 -27.20 -18.63
C ASP A 12 11.14 -26.39 -17.63
N ALA A 13 11.13 -25.06 -17.76
CA ALA A 13 11.77 -24.14 -16.82
C ALA A 13 10.94 -23.94 -15.54
N LEU A 14 11.62 -23.61 -14.44
CA LEU A 14 10.98 -23.42 -13.12
C LEU A 14 9.92 -22.30 -13.14
N GLU A 15 10.22 -21.21 -13.82
CA GLU A 15 9.34 -20.04 -13.93
C GLU A 15 8.07 -20.36 -14.71
N GLU A 16 8.18 -21.13 -15.80
CA GLU A 16 7.05 -21.59 -16.61
C GLU A 16 6.15 -22.54 -15.83
N LYS A 17 6.75 -23.47 -15.06
CA LYS A 17 6.01 -24.37 -14.17
C LYS A 17 5.27 -23.60 -13.09
N ALA A 18 5.91 -22.60 -12.49
CA ALA A 18 5.28 -21.76 -11.48
C ALA A 18 4.08 -20.99 -12.06
N ALA A 19 4.24 -20.37 -13.23
CA ALA A 19 3.16 -19.65 -13.91
C ALA A 19 1.99 -20.59 -14.28
N SER A 20 2.29 -21.77 -14.84
CA SER A 20 1.26 -22.76 -15.19
C SER A 20 0.53 -23.29 -13.96
N PHE A 21 1.23 -23.48 -12.84
CA PHE A 21 0.62 -23.92 -11.59
C PHE A 21 -0.33 -22.87 -11.02
N LEU A 22 0.11 -21.62 -10.92
CA LEU A 22 -0.72 -20.52 -10.43
C LEU A 22 -1.97 -20.34 -11.30
N THR A 23 -1.84 -20.46 -12.61
CA THR A 23 -2.97 -20.43 -13.56
C THR A 23 -3.95 -21.57 -13.27
N ALA A 24 -3.45 -22.79 -13.10
CA ALA A 24 -4.30 -23.95 -12.80
C ALA A 24 -5.07 -23.81 -11.47
N LEU A 25 -4.47 -23.18 -10.45
CA LEU A 25 -5.16 -22.90 -9.19
C LEU A 25 -6.32 -21.91 -9.37
N VAL A 26 -6.12 -20.88 -10.20
CA VAL A 26 -7.16 -19.88 -10.50
C VAL A 26 -8.31 -20.52 -11.30
N ASP A 27 -7.98 -21.30 -12.33
CA ASP A 27 -8.97 -21.96 -13.19
C ASP A 27 -9.84 -22.97 -12.44
N GLN A 28 -9.28 -23.64 -11.42
CA GLN A 28 -10.02 -24.57 -10.57
C GLN A 28 -10.76 -23.87 -9.41
N GLY A 29 -10.71 -22.54 -9.33
CA GLY A 29 -11.33 -21.75 -8.25
C GLY A 29 -10.69 -21.97 -6.88
N LEU A 30 -9.46 -22.51 -6.84
CA LEU A 30 -8.70 -22.75 -5.60
C LEU A 30 -7.94 -21.51 -5.14
N ALA A 31 -7.70 -20.56 -6.04
CA ALA A 31 -7.05 -19.29 -5.73
C ALA A 31 -7.73 -18.14 -6.50
N VAL A 32 -7.68 -16.95 -5.91
CA VAL A 32 -8.01 -15.69 -6.57
C VAL A 32 -6.76 -14.83 -6.52
N ILE A 33 -6.33 -14.32 -7.68
CA ILE A 33 -5.28 -13.31 -7.73
C ILE A 33 -5.91 -12.01 -7.22
N LEU A 34 -5.42 -11.54 -6.08
CA LEU A 34 -5.79 -10.24 -5.56
C LEU A 34 -4.89 -9.21 -6.23
N ASP A 35 -5.49 -8.22 -6.90
CA ASP A 35 -4.76 -7.02 -7.28
C ASP A 35 -4.28 -6.32 -6.00
N GLU A 36 -3.03 -5.85 -5.99
CA GLU A 36 -2.54 -4.95 -4.94
C GLU A 36 -3.42 -3.71 -4.95
N LYS A 37 -4.40 -3.64 -4.04
CA LYS A 37 -5.31 -2.50 -3.93
C LYS A 37 -4.50 -1.30 -3.44
N THR A 38 -4.06 -0.51 -4.39
CA THR A 38 -3.29 0.70 -4.14
C THR A 38 -4.22 1.90 -4.10
N VAL A 39 -3.96 2.81 -3.15
CA VAL A 39 -4.74 4.04 -3.03
C VAL A 39 -4.04 5.10 -3.87
N GLY A 40 -4.67 5.48 -4.97
CA GLY A 40 -4.22 6.60 -5.80
C GLY A 40 -4.42 7.92 -5.04
N VAL A 41 -3.33 8.67 -4.85
CA VAL A 41 -3.34 9.96 -4.14
C VAL A 41 -2.73 11.03 -5.03
N PRO A 42 -3.37 12.21 -5.17
CA PRO A 42 -2.78 13.32 -5.90
C PRO A 42 -1.42 13.72 -5.32
N ALA A 43 -0.45 14.05 -6.18
CA ALA A 43 0.90 14.41 -5.75
C ALA A 43 0.94 15.54 -4.69
N VAL A 44 0.06 16.54 -4.79
CA VAL A 44 -0.04 17.64 -3.81
C VAL A 44 -0.51 17.16 -2.44
N VAL A 45 -1.42 16.19 -2.41
CA VAL A 45 -1.92 15.58 -1.17
C VAL A 45 -0.83 14.72 -0.55
N TRP A 46 -0.12 13.93 -1.38
CA TRP A 46 0.99 13.11 -0.92
C TRP A 46 2.09 13.94 -0.26
N GLN A 47 2.47 15.08 -0.84
CA GLN A 47 3.45 15.98 -0.24
C GLN A 47 3.07 16.41 1.18
N GLY A 48 1.80 16.74 1.41
CA GLY A 48 1.33 17.11 2.75
C GLY A 48 1.31 15.94 3.73
N ILE A 49 0.84 14.77 3.30
CA ILE A 49 0.87 13.54 4.12
C ILE A 49 2.32 13.17 4.49
N ASP A 50 3.24 13.26 3.53
CA ASP A 50 4.65 12.94 3.74
C ASP A 50 5.35 13.97 4.64
N ALA A 51 4.99 15.25 4.53
CA ALA A 51 5.48 16.29 5.43
C ALA A 51 5.03 16.04 6.89
N VAL A 52 3.77 15.67 7.11
CA VAL A 52 3.29 15.29 8.46
C VAL A 52 4.05 14.07 8.97
N ARG A 53 4.25 13.05 8.14
CA ARG A 53 5.02 11.85 8.51
C ARG A 53 6.45 12.20 8.92
N LEU A 54 7.16 12.98 8.10
CA LEU A 54 8.55 13.35 8.33
C LEU A 54 8.71 14.27 9.54
N SER A 55 7.68 15.05 9.88
CA SER A 55 7.69 15.90 11.08
C SER A 55 7.72 15.08 12.38
N GLY A 56 7.18 13.85 12.37
CA GLY A 56 7.15 12.98 13.54
C GLY A 56 6.27 13.47 14.70
N PHE A 57 5.47 14.52 14.50
CA PHE A 57 4.65 15.14 15.56
C PHE A 57 3.43 14.32 15.98
N THR A 58 2.97 13.38 15.15
CA THR A 58 1.81 12.55 15.46
C THR A 58 1.94 11.13 14.90
N ASN A 59 1.09 10.24 15.41
CA ASN A 59 0.87 8.94 14.79
C ASN A 59 -0.01 9.10 13.55
N MET A 60 0.36 8.47 12.42
CA MET A 60 -0.43 8.54 11.18
C MET A 60 -1.83 7.90 11.30
N LEU A 61 -2.09 7.09 12.34
CA LEU A 61 -3.42 6.57 12.67
C LEU A 61 -4.30 7.59 13.39
N ASP A 62 -3.72 8.64 13.99
CA ASP A 62 -4.45 9.73 14.62
C ASP A 62 -4.88 10.75 13.56
N ARG A 63 -5.91 10.38 12.80
CA ARG A 63 -6.42 11.16 11.66
C ARG A 63 -6.75 12.61 12.01
N PRO A 64 -7.46 12.93 13.12
CA PRO A 64 -7.69 14.32 13.51
C PRO A 64 -6.41 15.12 13.73
N ALA A 65 -5.40 14.53 14.39
CA ALA A 65 -4.12 15.20 14.57
C ALA A 65 -3.38 15.40 13.24
N VAL A 66 -3.41 14.41 12.34
CA VAL A 66 -2.81 14.52 11.01
C VAL A 66 -3.45 15.65 10.19
N ILE A 67 -4.78 15.76 10.20
CA ILE A 67 -5.51 16.84 9.50
C ILE A 67 -5.06 18.21 10.03
N ARG A 68 -5.04 18.36 11.36
CA ARG A 68 -4.62 19.62 12.00
C ARG A 68 -3.18 19.98 11.65
N ILE A 69 -2.25 19.04 11.78
CA ILE A 69 -0.82 19.27 11.51
C ILE A 69 -0.58 19.54 10.02
N ALA A 70 -1.28 18.85 9.11
CA ALA A 70 -1.20 19.16 7.68
C ALA A 70 -1.63 20.60 7.39
N GLY A 71 -2.70 21.08 8.04
CA GLY A 71 -3.13 22.47 7.94
C GLY A 71 -2.08 23.45 8.49
N GLU A 72 -1.52 23.17 9.67
CA GLU A 72 -0.48 23.99 10.31
C GLU A 72 0.83 24.04 9.51
N LEU A 73 1.18 22.97 8.80
CA LEU A 73 2.33 22.90 7.91
C LEU A 73 2.10 23.55 6.54
N GLY A 74 0.91 24.11 6.29
CA GLY A 74 0.59 24.80 5.04
C GLY A 74 0.14 23.88 3.90
N PHE A 75 -0.38 22.68 4.20
CA PHE A 75 -0.93 21.74 3.23
C PHE A 75 -2.46 21.58 3.38
N PRO A 76 -3.27 22.62 3.11
CA PRO A 76 -4.71 22.57 3.28
C PRO A 76 -5.40 21.58 2.32
N GLU A 77 -4.83 21.32 1.15
CA GLU A 77 -5.28 20.30 0.20
C GLU A 77 -5.18 18.91 0.81
N ALA A 78 -4.06 18.61 1.49
CA ALA A 78 -3.86 17.34 2.16
C ALA A 78 -4.82 17.18 3.35
N ALA A 79 -4.95 18.21 4.20
CA ALA A 79 -5.88 18.20 5.33
C ALA A 79 -7.32 17.90 4.88
N ARG A 80 -7.80 18.62 3.86
CA ARG A 80 -9.13 18.44 3.27
C ARG A 80 -9.31 17.08 2.61
N TRP A 81 -8.28 16.58 1.92
CA TRP A 81 -8.35 15.26 1.30
C TRP A 81 -8.49 14.17 2.37
N ILE A 82 -7.68 14.20 3.43
CA ILE A 82 -7.71 13.23 4.54
C ILE A 82 -9.06 13.26 5.28
N GLU A 83 -9.63 14.45 5.44
CA GLU A 83 -10.96 14.62 6.03
C GLU A 83 -12.06 13.97 5.19
N THR A 84 -12.01 14.17 3.87
CA THR A 84 -13.04 13.69 2.93
C THR A 84 -12.87 12.23 2.47
N HIS A 85 -11.63 11.70 2.50
CA HIS A 85 -11.26 10.36 2.02
C HIS A 85 -10.82 9.46 3.19
N THR A 86 -11.68 9.35 4.20
CA THR A 86 -11.37 8.65 5.46
C THR A 86 -10.99 7.18 5.22
N LYS A 87 -11.69 6.49 4.31
CA LYS A 87 -11.48 5.07 4.06
C LYS A 87 -10.16 4.85 3.32
N GLU A 88 -9.93 5.61 2.26
CA GLU A 88 -8.74 5.58 1.42
C GLU A 88 -7.49 5.91 2.24
N TYR A 89 -7.57 6.93 3.09
CA TYR A 89 -6.50 7.27 4.03
C TYR A 89 -6.21 6.11 5.00
N ALA A 90 -7.24 5.53 5.61
CA ALA A 90 -7.07 4.40 6.52
C ALA A 90 -6.49 3.17 5.81
N GLU A 91 -6.94 2.87 4.59
CA GLU A 91 -6.42 1.78 3.77
C GLU A 91 -4.94 1.99 3.44
N GLY A 92 -4.54 3.19 3.02
CA GLY A 92 -3.13 3.49 2.72
C GLY A 92 -2.23 3.42 3.96
N VAL A 93 -2.72 3.83 5.14
CA VAL A 93 -1.98 3.73 6.41
C VAL A 93 -1.94 2.28 6.95
N LEU A 94 -3.01 1.49 6.77
CA LEU A 94 -3.13 0.11 7.31
C LEU A 94 -2.51 -0.96 6.40
N MET A 95 -2.56 -0.82 5.07
CA MET A 95 -1.84 -1.70 4.14
C MET A 95 -0.34 -1.74 4.44
N LEU A 96 0.19 -0.63 4.95
CA LEU A 96 1.55 -0.48 5.46
C LEU A 96 1.92 -1.46 6.57
N ALA A 97 0.95 -1.79 7.43
CA ALA A 97 1.17 -2.58 8.63
C ALA A 97 1.25 -4.08 8.34
N VAL A 98 0.73 -4.54 7.19
CA VAL A 98 0.53 -5.97 6.89
C VAL A 98 1.60 -6.55 5.95
N HIS A 99 2.13 -5.78 4.99
CA HIS A 99 3.06 -6.29 3.94
C HIS A 99 4.55 -6.12 4.26
N GLY A 100 4.93 -6.08 5.54
CA GLY A 100 6.30 -5.81 5.98
C GLY A 100 7.27 -6.97 5.76
N SER A 101 7.84 -7.10 4.56
CA SER A 101 9.09 -7.86 4.32
C SER A 101 10.22 -6.90 3.93
N PRO A 102 11.43 -7.00 4.54
CA PRO A 102 12.55 -6.12 4.24
C PRO A 102 13.25 -6.52 2.93
N PRO A 103 13.74 -5.58 2.10
CA PRO A 103 14.88 -5.90 1.25
C PRO A 103 16.08 -6.19 2.15
N SER A 104 16.80 -7.27 1.81
CA SER A 104 18.00 -7.75 2.48
C SER A 104 18.95 -6.62 2.93
N GLY A 105 19.27 -6.58 4.23
CA GLY A 105 20.40 -5.80 4.76
C GLY A 105 20.09 -4.43 5.36
N ALA A 106 19.47 -4.38 6.55
CA ALA A 106 19.69 -3.28 7.52
C ALA A 106 19.19 -3.69 8.91
N SER A 107 20.14 -4.01 9.79
CA SER A 107 19.93 -4.18 11.23
C SER A 107 20.15 -2.84 11.94
N ALA A 108 19.15 -2.32 12.66
CA ALA A 108 19.27 -1.53 13.89
C ALA A 108 17.89 -1.08 14.41
N MET A 109 17.77 -0.89 15.73
CA MET A 109 16.53 -1.00 16.51
C MET A 109 16.16 0.30 17.27
N ARG A 110 14.99 0.90 16.93
CA ARG A 110 14.09 1.87 17.67
C ARG A 110 14.60 3.31 17.96
N PRO A 111 13.73 4.36 18.10
CA PRO A 111 12.27 4.37 18.34
C PRO A 111 11.39 5.04 17.24
N ASN A 112 10.06 4.88 17.36
CA ASN A 112 8.98 5.28 16.45
C ASN A 112 8.87 4.54 15.10
N ARG A 113 8.44 3.27 15.23
CA ARG A 113 8.37 2.22 14.19
C ARG A 113 7.41 2.45 13.01
N LEU A 114 6.70 3.58 12.94
CA LEU A 114 5.76 3.89 11.84
C LEU A 114 6.33 4.88 10.83
N SER A 115 7.44 5.57 11.14
CA SER A 115 8.00 6.57 10.22
C SER A 115 8.72 5.95 9.04
N CYS A 116 9.38 4.80 9.17
CA CYS A 116 10.27 4.27 8.11
C CYS A 116 9.65 3.28 7.09
N ARG A 117 8.34 2.98 7.13
CA ARG A 117 7.73 1.96 6.24
C ARG A 117 6.71 2.47 5.23
N PHE A 118 6.61 3.79 5.04
CA PHE A 118 5.44 4.45 4.43
C PHE A 118 5.30 4.38 2.89
N VAL A 119 6.31 3.87 2.17
CA VAL A 119 6.48 4.15 0.72
C VAL A 119 5.70 3.20 -0.22
N ARG A 120 4.85 2.29 0.28
CA ARG A 120 4.15 1.29 -0.57
C ARG A 120 2.62 1.27 -0.51
N GLY A 121 1.97 2.02 0.38
CA GLY A 121 0.50 2.02 0.52
C GLY A 121 -0.23 3.02 -0.38
N PHE A 122 0.49 4.02 -0.89
CA PHE A 122 -0.05 5.09 -1.72
C PHE A 122 0.67 5.10 -3.08
N ILE A 123 -0.08 5.08 -4.17
CA ILE A 123 0.45 5.39 -5.49
C ILE A 123 0.22 6.87 -5.73
N VAL A 124 1.30 7.59 -6.06
CA VAL A 124 1.21 9.00 -6.43
C VAL A 124 0.69 9.09 -7.86
N GLU A 125 -0.55 9.54 -8.00
CA GLU A 125 -1.13 9.82 -9.31
C GLU A 125 -0.42 11.05 -9.89
N ALA A 126 0.14 10.90 -11.09
CA ALA A 126 0.71 12.03 -11.84
C ALA A 126 -0.43 13.00 -12.17
N GLN A 127 -0.27 14.29 -11.86
CA GLN A 127 -1.27 15.28 -12.24
C GLN A 127 -1.45 15.26 -13.76
N GLY A 128 -2.64 14.86 -14.20
CA GLY A 128 -3.08 15.00 -15.58
C GLY A 128 -3.13 16.48 -15.95
N GLY A 129 -2.03 16.98 -16.52
CA GLY A 129 -2.06 18.14 -17.37
C GLY A 129 -2.91 17.79 -18.59
N LYS A 130 -4.12 18.34 -18.65
CA LYS A 130 -4.94 18.31 -19.85
C LYS A 130 -4.20 19.04 -20.99
N PRO A 131 -4.15 18.51 -22.22
CA PRO A 131 -3.65 19.25 -23.37
C PRO A 131 -4.52 20.46 -23.72
#